data_AF-A0A953JJB0-F1
#
_entry.id   AF-A0A953JJB0-F1
#
_cell.length_a   1.000
_cell.length_b   1.000
_cell.length_c   1.000
_cell.angle_alpha   90.00
_cell.angle_beta   90.00
_cell.angle_gamma   90.00
#
_symmetry.space_group_name_H-M   'P 1'
#
loop_
_entity.id
_entity.type
_entity.pdbx_description
1 polymer ?
#
loop_
_entity_poly.entity_id
_entity_poly.type
_entity_poly.pdbx_seq_one_letter_code
_entity_poly.pdbx_strand_id
1 'polypeptide(L)' 'MSHSEDHLAQVERHAREGERHVAHLHDIIGQLEADGHPRAADRARTVLATIRRSLELARDHLRVERAARGIEP' A
#
# COMPACT_ATOMS: atom_id res chain seq x y z
N MET A 1 25.56 7.04 10.16
CA MET A 1 24.37 7.03 9.29
C MET A 1 23.18 7.25 10.20
N SER A 2 22.42 8.32 9.95
CA SER A 2 21.37 8.77 10.86
C SER A 2 20.18 7.82 10.78
N HIS A 3 19.78 7.22 11.90
CA HIS A 3 18.61 6.31 12.01
C HIS A 3 17.34 6.81 11.30
N SER A 4 17.21 8.13 11.14
CA SER A 4 16.09 8.77 10.46
C SER A 4 16.10 8.59 8.94
N GLU A 5 17.26 8.58 8.27
CA GLU A 5 17.36 8.39 6.81
C GLU A 5 16.95 6.96 6.41
N ASP A 6 17.38 5.98 7.20
CA ASP A 6 17.02 4.57 7.01
C ASP A 6 15.52 4.32 7.19
N HIS A 7 14.88 5.03 8.13
CA HIS A 7 13.45 4.90 8.38
C HIS A 7 12.61 5.43 7.20
N LEU A 8 12.95 6.60 6.65
CA LEU A 8 12.22 7.17 5.51
C LEU A 8 12.31 6.27 4.28
N ALA A 9 13.52 5.79 3.95
CA ALA A 9 13.73 4.87 2.84
C ALA A 9 12.98 3.54 3.04
N GLN A 10 12.87 3.05 4.28
CA GLN A 10 12.09 1.87 4.61
C GLN A 10 10.59 2.09 4.39
N VAL A 11 10.03 3.20 4.88
CA VAL A 11 8.59 3.50 4.71
C VAL A 11 8.26 3.67 3.22
N GLU A 12 9.14 4.31 2.44
CA GLU A 12 8.95 4.42 0.99
C GLU A 12 8.98 3.07 0.29
N ARG A 13 9.87 2.15 0.70
CA ARG A 13 9.91 0.79 0.16
C ARG A 13 8.60 0.06 0.45
N HIS A 14 8.08 0.17 1.68
CA HIS A 14 6.81 -0.44 2.06
C HIS A 14 5.62 0.17 1.32
N ALA A 15 5.63 1.49 1.05
CA ALA A 15 4.60 2.12 0.22
C ALA A 15 4.61 1.56 -1.21
N ARG A 16 5.79 1.47 -1.85
CA ARG A 16 5.93 0.87 -3.19
C ARG A 16 5.52 -0.60 -3.24
N GLU A 17 5.80 -1.34 -2.18
CA GLU A 17 5.37 -2.74 -2.06
C GLU A 17 3.87 -2.87 -1.89
N GLY A 18 3.25 -2.03 -1.05
CA GLY A 18 1.80 -1.97 -0.88
C GLY A 18 1.09 -1.63 -2.19
N GLU A 19 1.63 -0.73 -3.01
CA GLU A 19 1.10 -0.41 -4.34
C GLU A 19 1.09 -1.63 -5.28
N ARG A 20 2.19 -2.40 -5.29
CA ARG A 20 2.26 -3.65 -6.07
C ARG A 20 1.25 -4.68 -5.58
N HIS A 21 1.07 -4.81 -4.27
CA HIS A 21 0.08 -5.73 -3.71
C HIS A 21 -1.36 -5.31 -4.03
N VAL A 22 -1.66 -4.01 -4.04
CA VAL A 22 -2.96 -3.48 -4.47
C VAL A 22 -3.25 -3.85 -5.92
N ALA A 23 -2.30 -3.63 -6.83
CA ALA A 23 -2.45 -3.98 -8.24
C ALA A 23 -2.68 -5.49 -8.41
N HIS A 24 -1.86 -6.32 -7.75
CA HIS A 24 -1.99 -7.77 -7.83
C HIS A 24 -3.32 -8.28 -7.28
N LEU A 25 -3.84 -7.71 -6.19
CA LEU A 25 -5.14 -8.09 -5.64
C LEU A 25 -6.31 -7.72 -6.55
N HIS A 26 -6.20 -6.62 -7.31
CA HIS A 26 -7.19 -6.31 -8.34
C HIS A 26 -7.25 -7.40 -9.42
N ASP A 27 -6.11 -7.90 -9.88
CA ASP A 27 -6.05 -9.00 -10.86
C ASP A 27 -6.67 -10.29 -10.29
N ILE A 28 -6.33 -10.63 -9.05
CA ILE A 28 -6.90 -11.80 -8.36
C ILE A 28 -8.42 -11.67 -8.23
N ILE A 29 -8.93 -10.50 -7.83
CA ILE A 29 -10.37 -10.26 -7.72
C ILE A 29 -11.06 -10.47 -9.08
N GLY A 30 -10.49 -9.94 -10.16
CA GLY A 30 -11.01 -10.15 -11.50
C GLY A 30 -11.03 -11.63 -11.92
N GLN A 31 -9.99 -12.38 -11.60
CA GLN A 31 -9.95 -13.83 -11.84
C GLN A 31 -11.02 -14.58 -11.03
N LEU A 32 -11.14 -14.28 -9.74
CA LEU A 32 -12.15 -14.90 -8.88
C LEU A 32 -13.59 -14.60 -9.34
N GLU A 33 -13.85 -13.41 -9.86
CA GLU A 33 -15.14 -13.07 -10.46
C GLU A 33 -15.39 -13.86 -11.75
N ALA A 34 -14.40 -13.93 -12.64
CA ALA A 34 -14.50 -14.67 -13.90
C ALA A 34 -14.70 -16.18 -13.67
N ASP A 35 -14.05 -16.74 -12.66
CA ASP A 35 -14.12 -18.16 -12.31
C ASP A 35 -15.38 -18.53 -11.49
N GLY A 36 -16.27 -17.57 -11.23
CA GLY A 36 -17.52 -17.82 -10.51
C GLY A 36 -17.34 -18.05 -9.01
N HIS A 37 -16.36 -17.38 -8.40
CA HIS A 37 -16.06 -17.44 -6.97
C HIS A 37 -16.39 -16.13 -6.22
N PRO A 38 -17.66 -15.66 -6.22
CA PRO A 38 -18.02 -14.34 -5.71
C PRO A 38 -17.72 -14.15 -4.22
N ARG A 39 -17.87 -15.22 -3.40
CA ARG A 39 -17.53 -15.16 -1.97
C ARG A 39 -16.03 -14.99 -1.72
N ALA A 40 -15.19 -15.56 -2.58
CA ALA A 40 -13.74 -15.38 -2.49
C ALA A 40 -13.35 -13.97 -2.96
N ALA A 41 -13.96 -13.48 -4.04
CA ALA A 41 -13.79 -12.10 -4.51
C ALA A 41 -14.17 -11.08 -3.42
N ASP A 42 -15.29 -11.27 -2.72
CA ASP A 42 -15.70 -10.39 -1.60
C ASP A 42 -14.67 -10.37 -0.46
N ARG A 43 -14.14 -11.53 -0.08
CA ARG A 43 -13.07 -11.60 0.93
C ARG A 43 -11.80 -10.89 0.45
N ALA A 44 -11.42 -11.08 -0.80
CA ALA A 44 -10.27 -10.40 -1.40
C ALA A 44 -10.47 -8.88 -1.44
N ARG A 45 -11.69 -8.39 -1.71
CA ARG A 45 -12.02 -6.95 -1.62
C ARG A 45 -11.88 -6.41 -0.20
N THR A 46 -12.27 -7.16 0.83
CA THR A 46 -12.05 -6.76 2.23
C THR A 46 -10.57 -6.62 2.55
N VAL A 47 -9.74 -7.58 2.13
CA VAL A 47 -8.28 -7.52 2.30
C VAL A 47 -7.69 -6.33 1.55
N LEU A 48 -8.12 -6.11 0.31
CA LEU A 48 -7.71 -4.98 -0.51
C LEU A 48 -8.05 -3.64 0.17
N ALA A 49 -9.24 -3.51 0.77
CA ALA A 49 -9.62 -2.31 1.50
C ALA A 49 -8.67 -2.03 2.69
N THR A 50 -8.30 -3.07 3.45
CA THR A 50 -7.32 -2.94 4.54
C THR A 50 -5.95 -2.49 4.02
N ILE A 51 -5.45 -3.09 2.94
CA ILE A 51 -4.13 -2.73 2.39
C ILE A 51 -4.14 -1.31 1.84
N ARG A 52 -5.21 -0.90 1.15
CA ARG A 52 -5.37 0.48 0.67
C ARG A 52 -5.35 1.48 1.82
N ARG A 53 -6.05 1.17 2.92
CA ARG A 53 -6.04 2.04 4.10
C ARG A 53 -4.65 2.16 4.73
N SER A 54 -3.93 1.05 4.85
CA SER A 54 -2.55 1.06 5.35
C SER A 54 -1.61 1.86 4.44
N LEU A 55 -1.80 1.76 3.12
CA LEU A 55 -1.01 2.51 2.15
C LEU A 55 -1.28 4.02 2.22
N GLU A 56 -2.54 4.43 2.40
CA GLU A 56 -2.90 5.84 2.64
C GLU A 56 -2.16 6.39 3.87
N LEU A 57 -2.22 5.67 4.99
CA LEU A 57 -1.54 6.07 6.22
C LEU A 57 -0.02 6.15 6.05
N ALA A 58 0.58 5.20 5.33
CA ALA A 58 2.01 5.23 5.04
C ALA A 58 2.40 6.43 4.16
N ARG A 59 1.58 6.77 3.15
CA ARG A 59 1.80 7.95 2.28
C ARG A 59 1.65 9.26 3.06
N ASP A 60 0.64 9.35 3.93
CA ASP A 60 0.47 10.51 4.79
C ASP A 60 1.65 10.68 5.75
N HIS A 61 2.13 9.59 6.35
CA HIS A 61 3.32 9.61 7.19
C HIS A 61 4.56 10.07 6.41
N LEU A 62 4.79 9.52 5.20
CA LEU A 62 5.88 9.94 4.32
C LEU A 62 5.81 11.43 3.99
N ARG A 63 4.60 11.96 3.71
CA ARG A 63 4.39 13.38 3.40
C ARG A 63 4.79 14.27 4.58
N VAL A 64 4.38 13.90 5.79
CA VAL A 64 4.73 14.65 7.02
C VAL A 64 6.24 14.58 7.29
N GLU A 65 6.84 13.40 7.20
CA GLU A 65 8.29 13.21 7.41
C GLU A 65 9.13 14.00 6.40
N ARG A 66 8.73 14.00 5.13
CA ARG A 66 9.38 14.76 4.07
C ARG A 66 9.32 16.27 4.31
N ALA A 67 8.14 16.78 4.64
CA ALA A 67 7.95 18.19 4.98
C ALA A 67 8.78 18.61 6.21
N ALA A 68 8.81 17.78 7.26
CA ALA A 68 9.60 18.04 8.47
C ALA A 68 11.12 18.12 8.20
N ARG A 69 11.59 17.44 7.14
CA ARG A 69 13.00 17.43 6.74
C ARG A 69 13.33 18.48 5.67
N GLY A 70 12.36 19.27 5.23
CA GLY A 70 12.52 20.19 4.10
C GLY A 70 12.80 19.47 2.77
N ILE A 71 12.48 18.17 2.70
CA ILE A 71 12.57 17.35 1.49
C ILE A 71 11.17 17.39 0.86
N GLU A 72 10.69 18.57 0.49
CA GLU A 72 9.50 18.67 -0.36
C GLU A 72 9.86 18.21 -1.79
N PRO A 73 8.88 17.74 -2.59
CA PRO A 73 9.05 17.75 -4.04
C PRO A 73 9.30 19.17 -4.58
#